data_AF-A0A5Q2RNX5-F1
#
_entry.id   AF-A0A5Q2RNX5-F1
#
_cell.length_a   1.000
_cell.length_b   1.000
_cell.length_c   1.000
_cell.angle_alpha   90.00
_cell.angle_beta   90.00
_cell.angle_gamma   90.00
#
_symmetry.space_group_name_H-M   'P 1'
#
loop_
_entity.id
_entity.type
_entity.pdbx_description
1 polymer ?
#
loop_
_entity_poly.entity_id
_entity_poly.type
_entity_poly.pdbx_seq_one_letter_code
_entity_poly.pdbx_strand_id
1 'polypeptide(L)'
;MLRPSARPSRVPDPPASTIATARGLLGSTPARYRAATVSPVHLLAWPPPPGGLPAPPPGAEVVVVHDAGAPPTSDVVAHLLDALVDGVDAVATVRPVTDAVKEVDDDGAVVGVVPRDGLAVVGLPQAVRASAWADRVGAPPAPDATPVDAVVAAGGVVRAVVDPS
;
A
#
# COMPACT_ATOMS: atom_id res chain seq x y z
N MET A 1 40.77 4.82 -3.17
CA MET A 1 39.94 6.03 -3.35
C MET A 1 38.48 5.61 -3.24
N LEU A 2 37.83 5.83 -2.09
CA LEU A 2 36.41 5.58 -1.87
C LEU A 2 35.67 6.90 -1.99
N ARG A 3 34.63 6.97 -2.84
CA ARG A 3 33.77 8.16 -2.96
C ARG A 3 32.88 8.29 -1.70
N PRO A 4 32.61 9.50 -1.19
CA PRO A 4 31.66 9.67 -0.10
C PRO A 4 30.23 9.49 -0.63
N SER A 5 29.45 8.64 0.05
CA SER A 5 28.00 8.56 -0.09
C SER A 5 27.38 9.87 0.41
N ALA A 6 26.76 10.62 -0.50
CA ALA A 6 25.94 11.76 -0.14
C ALA A 6 24.65 11.26 0.53
N ARG A 7 24.38 11.70 1.76
CA ARG A 7 23.07 11.52 2.39
C ARG A 7 22.00 12.23 1.54
N PRO A 8 20.88 11.58 1.19
CA PRO A 8 19.78 12.30 0.58
C PRO A 8 19.22 13.35 1.56
N SER A 9 18.98 14.55 1.04
CA SER A 9 18.39 15.66 1.77
C SER A 9 16.99 15.30 2.27
N ARG A 10 16.73 15.57 3.55
CA ARG A 10 15.43 15.39 4.20
C ARG A 10 14.38 16.26 3.49
N VAL A 11 13.36 15.63 2.93
CA VAL A 11 12.16 16.34 2.42
C VAL A 11 11.21 16.60 3.59
N PRO A 12 10.45 17.72 3.60
CA PRO A 12 9.61 18.09 4.73
C PRO A 12 8.56 17.03 5.02
N ASP A 13 8.29 16.83 6.31
CA ASP A 13 7.18 16.01 6.78
C ASP A 13 5.87 16.48 6.12
N PRO A 14 4.93 15.58 5.77
CA PRO A 14 3.62 15.99 5.31
C PRO A 14 3.00 16.95 6.33
N PRO A 15 2.30 18.01 5.88
CA PRO A 15 1.80 19.02 6.79
C PRO A 15 0.86 18.37 7.81
N ALA A 16 1.04 18.69 9.10
CA ALA A 16 0.29 18.09 10.21
C ALA A 16 -1.24 18.17 10.04
N SER A 17 -1.75 19.09 9.22
CA SER A 17 -3.16 19.20 8.83
C SER A 17 -3.66 17.98 8.07
N THR A 18 -2.84 17.36 7.21
CA THR A 18 -3.22 16.19 6.40
C THR A 18 -3.43 14.95 7.27
N ILE A 19 -2.53 14.74 8.23
CA ILE A 19 -2.62 13.65 9.21
C ILE A 19 -3.83 13.86 10.13
N ALA A 20 -4.08 15.11 10.57
CA ALA A 20 -5.23 15.44 11.40
C ALA A 20 -6.57 15.26 10.67
N THR A 21 -6.65 15.60 9.39
CA THR A 21 -7.84 15.41 8.56
C THR A 21 -8.11 13.93 8.30
N ALA A 22 -7.08 13.11 8.01
CA ALA A 22 -7.24 11.65 7.90
C ALA A 22 -7.76 11.03 9.21
N ARG A 23 -7.26 11.48 10.37
CA ARG A 23 -7.75 11.08 11.70
C ARG A 23 -9.20 11.50 11.96
N GLY A 24 -9.61 12.69 11.50
CA GLY A 24 -10.96 13.22 11.71
C GLY A 24 -12.06 12.57 10.87
N LEU A 25 -11.75 12.07 9.66
CA LEU A 25 -12.75 11.54 8.73
C LEU A 25 -13.20 10.11 9.01
N LEU A 26 -12.34 9.28 9.61
CA LEU A 26 -12.68 7.89 9.91
C LEU A 26 -13.39 7.74 11.26
N GLY A 27 -13.53 8.82 12.03
CA GLY A 27 -14.23 8.86 13.31
C GLY A 27 -15.75 9.05 13.24
N SER A 28 -16.34 9.40 12.10
CA SER A 28 -17.75 9.87 12.08
C SER A 28 -18.64 9.49 10.89
N THR A 29 -18.44 8.37 10.19
CA THR A 29 -19.43 7.96 9.16
C THR A 29 -19.49 6.44 8.92
N PRO A 30 -20.63 5.76 9.15
CA PRO A 30 -20.77 4.35 8.81
C PRO A 30 -21.29 4.11 7.38
N ALA A 31 -20.81 2.98 6.86
CA ALA A 31 -21.26 2.15 5.74
C ALA A 31 -20.98 2.66 4.30
N ARG A 32 -20.16 1.86 3.57
CA ARG A 32 -20.07 1.67 2.11
C ARG A 32 -19.16 2.53 1.23
N TYR A 33 -18.06 3.10 1.72
CA TYR A 33 -17.13 3.81 0.83
C TYR A 33 -16.42 2.84 -0.14
N ARG A 34 -16.97 2.74 -1.37
CA ARG A 34 -16.32 2.13 -2.54
C ARG A 34 -15.21 3.01 -3.10
N ALA A 35 -15.32 4.32 -2.90
CA ALA A 35 -14.24 5.28 -3.01
C ALA A 35 -14.59 6.53 -2.20
N ALA A 36 -13.61 7.15 -1.54
CA ALA A 36 -13.78 8.42 -0.82
C ALA A 36 -12.62 9.35 -1.14
N THR A 37 -12.87 10.65 -1.28
CA THR A 37 -11.79 11.61 -1.55
C THR A 37 -11.74 12.65 -0.47
N VAL A 38 -10.59 12.75 0.16
CA VAL A 38 -10.23 13.76 1.13
C VAL A 38 -8.91 14.31 0.65
N SER A 39 -8.94 15.37 -0.16
CA SER A 39 -7.71 15.91 -0.74
C SER A 39 -6.62 16.07 0.35
N PRO A 40 -5.42 15.48 0.17
CA PRO A 40 -4.90 14.85 -1.06
C PRO A 40 -5.03 13.30 -1.15
N VAL A 41 -5.80 12.65 -0.27
CA VAL A 41 -5.97 11.18 -0.20
C VAL A 41 -7.25 10.71 -0.89
N HIS A 42 -7.14 9.69 -1.73
CA HIS A 42 -8.26 8.96 -2.33
C HIS A 42 -8.31 7.53 -1.79
N LEU A 43 -9.35 7.17 -1.05
CA LEU A 43 -9.62 5.80 -0.64
C LEU A 43 -10.28 5.04 -1.79
N LEU A 44 -9.80 3.83 -2.07
CA LEU A 44 -10.32 2.94 -3.10
C LEU A 44 -10.54 1.53 -2.53
N ALA A 45 -11.73 0.97 -2.71
CA ALA A 45 -12.02 -0.40 -2.29
C ALA A 45 -11.50 -1.44 -3.31
N TRP A 46 -11.05 -2.59 -2.81
CA TRP A 46 -10.58 -3.74 -3.56
C TRP A 46 -11.53 -4.94 -3.37
N PRO A 47 -11.83 -5.74 -4.42
CA PRO A 47 -11.40 -5.57 -5.81
C PRO A 47 -12.04 -4.35 -6.49
N PRO A 48 -11.38 -3.77 -7.51
CA PRO A 48 -11.91 -2.60 -8.21
C PRO A 48 -13.17 -2.99 -9.02
N PRO A 49 -14.00 -2.01 -9.41
CA PRO A 49 -15.16 -2.28 -10.24
C PRO A 49 -14.78 -2.87 -11.61
N PRO A 50 -15.72 -3.54 -12.31
CA PRO A 50 -15.54 -3.95 -13.69
C PRO A 50 -15.13 -2.75 -14.57
N GLY A 51 -14.15 -2.94 -15.46
CA GLY A 51 -13.63 -1.86 -16.31
C GLY A 51 -12.22 -1.38 -15.96
N GLY A 52 -11.59 -1.97 -14.95
CA GLY A 52 -10.19 -1.73 -14.60
C GLY A 52 -10.00 -0.71 -13.48
N LEU A 53 -8.74 -0.37 -13.22
CA LEU A 53 -8.38 0.54 -12.13
C LEU A 53 -8.81 1.98 -12.45
N PRO A 54 -9.58 2.66 -11.57
CA PRO A 54 -10.03 4.02 -11.84
C PRO A 54 -8.88 5.03 -11.75
N ALA A 55 -9.00 6.13 -12.48
CA ALA A 55 -8.15 7.30 -12.29
C ALA A 55 -8.44 7.92 -10.91
N PRO A 56 -7.40 8.35 -10.16
CA PRO A 56 -7.62 9.16 -8.97
C PRO A 56 -8.28 10.49 -9.37
N PRO A 57 -9.13 11.06 -8.51
CA PRO A 57 -9.76 12.35 -8.79
C PRO A 57 -8.70 13.47 -8.82
N PRO A 58 -8.98 14.59 -9.52
CA PRO A 58 -8.08 15.74 -9.53
C PRO A 58 -7.71 16.21 -8.12
N GLY A 59 -6.42 16.43 -7.87
CA GLY A 59 -5.90 16.85 -6.56
C GLY A 59 -5.62 15.72 -5.58
N ALA A 60 -5.90 14.46 -5.93
CA ALA A 60 -5.39 13.33 -5.17
C ALA A 60 -3.90 13.13 -5.44
N GLU A 61 -3.09 13.09 -4.38
CA GLU A 61 -1.66 12.78 -4.41
C GLU A 61 -1.38 11.35 -3.96
N VAL A 62 -2.30 10.74 -3.20
CA VAL A 62 -2.16 9.38 -2.67
C VAL A 62 -3.46 8.61 -2.88
N VAL A 63 -3.35 7.37 -3.35
CA VAL A 63 -4.44 6.40 -3.41
C VAL A 63 -4.22 5.38 -2.29
N VAL A 64 -5.16 5.28 -1.36
CA VAL A 64 -5.16 4.23 -0.34
C VAL A 64 -6.14 3.15 -0.75
N VAL A 65 -5.64 1.97 -1.04
CA VAL A 65 -6.44 0.81 -1.41
C VAL A 65 -6.74 -0.02 -0.18
N HIS A 66 -7.99 -0.47 -0.01
CA HIS A 66 -8.42 -1.27 1.14
C HIS A 66 -9.36 -2.40 0.73
N ASP A 67 -9.56 -3.39 1.60
CA ASP A 67 -10.53 -4.46 1.36
C ASP A 67 -11.96 -3.92 1.46
N ALA A 68 -12.82 -4.24 0.49
CA ALA A 68 -14.22 -3.77 0.47
C ALA A 68 -15.05 -4.29 1.65
N GLY A 69 -14.73 -5.47 2.17
CA GLY A 69 -15.35 -6.09 3.35
C GLY A 69 -14.74 -5.63 4.67
N ALA A 70 -13.54 -5.05 4.65
CA ALA A 70 -12.84 -4.54 5.83
C ALA A 70 -12.27 -3.12 5.59
N PRO A 71 -13.10 -2.08 5.73
CA PRO A 71 -12.63 -0.69 5.65
C PRO A 71 -11.55 -0.39 6.70
N PRO A 72 -10.55 0.45 6.37
CA PRO A 72 -9.43 0.71 7.26
C PRO A 72 -9.79 1.72 8.36
N THR A 73 -9.10 1.64 9.49
CA THR A 73 -9.20 2.64 10.56
C THR A 73 -8.34 3.87 10.27
N SER A 74 -8.61 5.00 10.93
CA SER A 74 -7.80 6.22 10.83
C SER A 74 -6.35 6.01 11.18
N ASP A 75 -6.08 5.20 12.19
CA ASP A 75 -4.73 5.01 12.70
C ASP A 75 -3.89 4.22 11.71
N VAL A 76 -4.46 3.20 11.07
CA VAL A 76 -3.77 2.44 10.01
C VAL A 76 -3.50 3.33 8.81
N VAL A 77 -4.47 4.16 8.38
CA VAL A 77 -4.26 5.09 7.27
C VAL A 77 -3.17 6.12 7.62
N ALA A 78 -3.21 6.70 8.81
CA ALA A 78 -2.16 7.62 9.25
C ALA A 78 -0.78 6.95 9.25
N HIS A 79 -0.68 5.71 9.74
CA HIS A 79 0.58 4.97 9.75
C HIS A 79 1.14 4.70 8.35
N LEU A 80 0.27 4.37 7.38
CA LEU A 80 0.66 4.24 5.98
C LEU A 80 1.18 5.57 5.41
N LEU A 81 0.49 6.68 5.69
CA LEU A 81 0.87 8.00 5.19
C LEU A 81 2.18 8.49 5.82
N ASP A 82 2.41 8.24 7.11
CA ASP A 82 3.65 8.57 7.81
C ASP A 82 4.85 7.78 7.23
N ALA A 83 4.62 6.57 6.73
CA ALA A 83 5.63 5.75 6.08
C ALA A 83 5.85 6.08 4.60
N LEU A 84 4.93 6.83 3.96
CA LEU A 84 5.01 7.26 2.56
C LEU A 84 5.89 8.51 2.42
N VAL A 85 7.12 8.39 2.90
CA VAL A 85 8.14 9.45 2.84
C VAL A 85 8.65 9.64 1.40
N ASP A 86 9.51 10.63 1.21
CA ASP A 86 10.10 10.91 -0.08
C ASP A 86 10.96 9.78 -0.64
N GLY A 87 10.82 9.56 -1.94
CA GLY A 87 11.43 8.43 -2.65
C GLY A 87 10.76 7.08 -2.36
N VAL A 88 9.65 7.05 -1.61
CA VAL A 88 8.78 5.87 -1.47
C VAL A 88 7.54 6.08 -2.33
N ASP A 89 7.31 5.15 -3.26
CA ASP A 89 6.20 5.18 -4.21
C ASP A 89 4.94 4.52 -3.65
N ALA A 90 5.13 3.54 -2.76
CA ALA A 90 4.01 2.89 -2.06
C ALA A 90 4.39 2.33 -0.69
N VAL A 91 3.38 2.13 0.14
CA VAL A 91 3.47 1.48 1.45
C VAL A 91 2.44 0.37 1.53
N ALA A 92 2.86 -0.81 1.98
CA ALA A 92 1.98 -1.93 2.27
C ALA A 92 1.92 -2.26 3.76
N THR A 93 0.73 -2.61 4.25
CA THR A 93 0.63 -3.37 5.50
C THR A 93 1.17 -4.78 5.28
N VAL A 94 1.91 -5.28 6.26
CA VAL A 94 2.46 -6.63 6.24
C VAL A 94 2.30 -7.31 7.58
N ARG A 95 2.19 -8.64 7.57
CA ARG A 95 2.30 -9.47 8.78
C ARG A 95 3.47 -10.44 8.65
N PRO A 96 4.37 -10.53 9.64
CA PRO A 96 5.47 -11.50 9.60
C PRO A 96 4.95 -12.93 9.44
N VAL A 97 5.69 -13.77 8.71
CA VAL A 97 5.35 -15.19 8.61
C VAL A 97 5.80 -15.91 9.89
N THR A 98 4.85 -16.41 10.67
CA THR A 98 5.11 -17.11 11.94
C THR A 98 5.11 -18.63 11.81
N ASP A 99 4.54 -19.16 10.75
CA ASP A 99 4.50 -20.60 10.47
C ASP A 99 5.74 -21.04 9.68
N ALA A 100 5.93 -22.35 9.55
CA ALA A 100 6.98 -22.89 8.69
C ALA A 100 6.52 -22.81 7.23
N VAL A 101 7.36 -22.26 6.35
CA VAL A 101 7.11 -22.22 4.90
C VAL A 101 7.90 -23.34 4.25
N LYS A 102 7.24 -24.10 3.38
CA LYS A 102 7.81 -25.24 2.66
C LYS A 102 7.75 -24.99 1.17
N GLU A 103 8.79 -25.42 0.47
CA GLU A 103 8.75 -25.55 -0.99
C GLU A 103 8.12 -26.90 -1.30
N VAL A 104 7.17 -26.90 -2.24
CA VAL A 104 6.38 -28.06 -2.64
C VAL A 104 6.44 -28.16 -4.15
N ASP A 105 6.73 -29.35 -4.68
CA ASP A 105 6.74 -29.60 -6.12
C ASP A 105 5.34 -29.85 -6.70
N ASP A 106 5.26 -30.03 -8.02
CA ASP A 106 4.00 -30.24 -8.74
C ASP A 106 3.26 -31.52 -8.33
N ASP A 107 3.95 -32.50 -7.74
CA ASP A 107 3.38 -33.75 -7.23
C ASP A 107 2.93 -33.64 -5.76
N GLY A 108 3.13 -32.48 -5.13
CA GLY A 108 2.74 -32.22 -3.74
C GLY A 108 3.77 -32.69 -2.71
N ALA A 109 4.98 -33.08 -3.11
CA ALA A 109 6.03 -33.47 -2.20
C ALA A 109 6.74 -32.24 -1.61
N VAL A 110 7.03 -32.27 -0.31
CA VAL A 110 7.83 -31.21 0.35
C VAL A 110 9.30 -31.40 -0.05
N VAL A 111 9.84 -30.47 -0.83
CA VAL A 111 11.22 -30.53 -1.36
C VAL A 111 12.19 -29.63 -0.59
N GLY A 112 11.68 -28.70 0.22
CA GLY A 112 12.53 -27.74 0.91
C GLY A 112 11.86 -26.99 2.05
N VAL A 113 12.68 -26.25 2.80
CA VAL A 113 12.23 -25.29 3.81
C VAL A 113 12.66 -23.91 3.37
N VAL A 114 11.70 -23.00 3.25
CA VAL A 114 12.00 -21.61 2.95
C VAL A 114 12.35 -20.90 4.26
N PRO A 115 13.52 -20.23 4.37
CA PRO A 115 13.82 -19.38 5.51
C PRO A 115 12.76 -18.29 5.63
N ARG A 116 12.03 -18.30 6.74
CA ARG A 116 10.95 -17.32 6.98
C ARG A 116 11.46 -15.96 7.47
N ASP A 117 12.73 -15.87 7.84
CA ASP A 117 13.34 -14.63 8.29
C ASP A 117 13.32 -13.60 7.16
N GLY A 118 12.62 -12.49 7.38
CA GLY A 118 12.40 -11.47 6.35
C GLY A 118 11.20 -11.71 5.44
N LEU A 119 10.44 -12.81 5.61
CA LEU A 119 9.17 -13.02 4.91
C LEU A 119 8.01 -12.37 5.66
N ALA A 120 7.11 -11.75 4.89
CA ALA A 120 5.87 -11.21 5.40
C ALA A 120 4.75 -11.40 4.38
N VAL A 121 3.54 -11.62 4.89
CA VAL A 121 2.32 -11.63 4.10
C VAL A 121 1.89 -10.19 3.88
N VAL A 122 1.81 -9.78 2.61
CA VAL A 122 1.29 -8.47 2.23
C VAL A 122 -0.22 -8.46 2.43
N GLY A 123 -0.74 -7.37 3.01
CA GLY A 123 -2.16 -7.17 3.26
C GLY A 123 -2.68 -5.88 2.63
N LEU A 124 -3.95 -5.62 2.93
CA LEU A 124 -4.60 -4.32 2.77
C LEU A 124 -4.84 -3.75 4.18
N PRO A 125 -4.90 -2.42 4.35
CA PRO A 125 -4.78 -1.38 3.32
C PRO A 125 -3.34 -1.15 2.81
N GLN A 126 -3.23 -0.50 1.65
CA GLN A 126 -1.98 -0.08 1.02
C GLN A 126 -2.10 1.38 0.59
N ALA A 127 -1.02 2.17 0.66
CA ALA A 127 -0.97 3.53 0.14
C ALA A 127 -0.03 3.61 -1.05
N VAL A 128 -0.45 4.27 -2.14
CA VAL A 128 0.33 4.40 -3.39
C VAL A 128 0.30 5.86 -3.81
N ARG A 129 1.43 6.44 -4.22
CA ARG A 129 1.44 7.79 -4.82
C ARG A 129 0.63 7.78 -6.11
N ALA A 130 -0.18 8.82 -6.32
CA ALA A 130 -1.01 8.95 -7.52
C ALA A 130 -0.17 8.95 -8.81
N SER A 131 1.07 9.44 -8.75
CA SER A 131 2.04 9.36 -9.86
C SER A 131 2.41 7.92 -10.23
N ALA A 132 2.61 7.05 -9.24
CA ALA A 132 2.90 5.63 -9.45
C ALA A 132 1.63 4.81 -9.79
N TRP A 133 0.45 5.38 -9.53
CA TRP A 133 -0.84 4.80 -9.91
C TRP A 133 -1.21 5.10 -11.38
N ALA A 134 -0.74 6.22 -11.93
CA ALA A 134 -1.19 6.75 -13.22
C ALA A 134 -1.06 5.73 -14.37
N ASP A 135 0.06 5.01 -14.44
CA ASP A 135 0.33 4.02 -15.50
C ASP A 135 -0.57 2.78 -15.43
N ARG A 136 -1.38 2.66 -14.37
CA ARG A 136 -2.26 1.51 -14.09
C ARG A 136 -3.70 1.78 -14.44
N VAL A 137 -4.07 3.03 -14.68
CA VAL A 137 -5.45 3.44 -14.93
C VAL A 137 -6.01 2.71 -16.15
N GLY A 138 -7.18 2.10 -16.00
CA GLY A 138 -7.86 1.33 -17.03
C GLY A 138 -7.31 -0.09 -17.24
N ALA A 139 -6.18 -0.46 -16.62
CA ALA A 139 -5.69 -1.83 -16.66
C ALA A 139 -6.60 -2.74 -15.80
N PRO A 140 -6.90 -3.98 -16.26
CA PRO A 140 -7.52 -4.96 -15.38
C PRO A 140 -6.55 -5.29 -14.23
N PRO A 141 -7.03 -5.41 -12.99
CA PRO A 141 -6.19 -5.91 -11.91
C PRO A 141 -5.74 -7.33 -12.26
N ALA A 142 -4.46 -7.64 -12.08
CA ALA A 142 -4.04 -9.03 -12.11
C ALA A 142 -4.72 -9.78 -10.94
N PRO A 143 -5.20 -11.01 -11.15
CA PRO A 143 -6.04 -11.72 -10.17
C PRO A 143 -5.38 -11.84 -8.79
N ASP A 144 -4.05 -11.97 -8.77
CA ASP A 144 -3.26 -12.16 -7.55
C ASP A 144 -2.36 -10.97 -7.22
N ALA A 145 -2.44 -9.87 -7.99
CA ALA A 145 -1.59 -8.70 -7.81
C ALA A 145 -2.33 -7.58 -7.09
N THR A 146 -1.81 -7.20 -5.94
CA THR A 146 -2.18 -5.98 -5.22
C THR A 146 -1.52 -4.75 -5.87
N PRO A 147 -1.99 -3.53 -5.56
CA PRO A 147 -1.38 -2.30 -6.06
C PRO A 147 0.14 -2.22 -5.90
N VAL A 148 0.68 -2.63 -4.75
CA VAL A 148 2.12 -2.56 -4.49
C VAL A 148 2.93 -3.53 -5.35
N ASP A 149 2.38 -4.70 -5.72
CA ASP A 149 3.10 -5.70 -6.52
C ASP A 149 3.55 -5.13 -7.86
N ALA A 150 2.71 -4.29 -8.45
CA ALA A 150 3.01 -3.72 -9.74
C ALA A 150 3.61 -2.31 -9.66
N VAL A 151 3.71 -1.70 -8.48
CA VAL A 151 4.73 -0.67 -8.19
C VAL A 151 6.12 -1.31 -8.18
N VAL A 152 6.28 -2.47 -7.52
CA VAL A 152 7.54 -3.23 -7.53
C VAL A 152 7.91 -3.66 -8.95
N ALA A 153 6.96 -4.20 -9.73
CA ALA A 153 7.20 -4.61 -11.12
C ALA A 153 7.65 -3.44 -12.02
N ALA A 154 7.22 -2.21 -11.73
CA ALA A 154 7.64 -0.99 -12.43
C ALA A 154 9.00 -0.45 -11.93
N GLY A 155 9.65 -1.10 -10.95
CA GLY A 155 10.90 -0.66 -10.35
C GLY A 155 10.73 0.45 -9.29
N GLY A 156 9.51 0.69 -8.83
CA GLY A 156 9.21 1.64 -7.77
C GLY A 156 9.65 1.14 -6.39
N VAL A 157 9.76 2.08 -5.45
CA VAL A 157 10.19 1.81 -4.07
C VAL A 157 8.96 1.57 -3.19
N VAL A 158 8.89 0.37 -2.61
CA VAL A 158 7.82 0.01 -1.67
C VAL A 158 8.37 -0.15 -0.26
N ARG A 159 7.66 0.43 0.71
CA ARG A 159 7.96 0.26 2.15
C ARG A 159 6.91 -0.60 2.82
N ALA A 160 7.33 -1.45 3.75
CA ALA A 160 6.42 -2.23 4.58
C ALA A 160 6.18 -1.53 5.92
N VAL A 161 4.94 -1.56 6.39
CA VAL A 161 4.57 -1.27 7.78
C VAL A 161 3.95 -2.52 8.39
N VAL A 162 4.36 -2.88 9.60
CA VAL A 162 3.77 -4.03 10.28
C VAL A 162 2.36 -3.64 10.72
N ASP A 163 1.39 -4.47 10.37
CA ASP A 163 0.02 -4.28 10.81
C ASP A 163 -0.05 -4.40 12.35
N PRO A 164 -0.49 -3.36 13.08
CA PRO A 164 -0.56 -3.40 14.54
C PRO A 164 -1.76 -4.21 15.07
N SER A 165 -2.66 -4.69 14.20
CA SER A 165 -3.89 -5.41 14.55
C SER A 165 -3.68 -6.84 15.02
#